data_AF-A0A538G4B0-F1
#
_entry.id   AF-A0A538G4B0-F1
#
_cell.length_a   1.000
_cell.length_b   1.000
_cell.length_c   1.000
_cell.angle_alpha   90.00
_cell.angle_beta   90.00
_cell.angle_gamma   90.00
#
_symmetry.space_group_name_H-M   'P 1'
#
loop_
_entity.id
_entity.type
_entity.pdbx_description
1 polymer ?
#
loop_
_entity_poly.entity_id
_entity_poly.type
_entity_poly.pdbx_seq_one_letter_code
_entity_poly.pdbx_strand_id
1 'polypeptide(L)' 'MPSEAEATMVRSLLESAGIESTQRSTSFGAGAALGSMSGPVEILVRAEDLGAARELLPAD' A
#
# COMPACT_ATOMS: atom_id res chain seq x y z
N MET A 1 -4.29 7.68 5.61
CA MET A 1 -4.35 6.20 5.64
C MET A 1 -4.86 5.77 4.28
N PRO A 2 -4.05 5.10 3.44
CA PRO A 2 -4.43 4.88 2.07
C PRO A 2 -5.65 3.95 1.99
N SER A 3 -6.63 4.36 1.19
CA SER A 3 -7.75 3.55 0.73
C SER A 3 -7.27 2.50 -0.29
N GLU A 4 -8.11 1.50 -0.60
CA GLU A 4 -7.78 0.49 -1.62
C GLU A 4 -7.45 1.09 -3.00
N ALA A 5 -8.11 2.20 -3.35
CA ALA A 5 -7.86 2.93 -4.59
C ALA A 5 -6.47 3.59 -4.59
N GLU A 6 -6.11 4.27 -3.51
CA GLU A 6 -4.78 4.88 -3.34
C GLU A 6 -3.68 3.81 -3.32
N ALA A 7 -3.92 2.67 -2.65
CA ALA A 7 -2.99 1.55 -2.63
C ALA A 7 -2.78 0.94 -4.01
N THR A 8 -3.83 0.82 -4.81
CA THR A 8 -3.73 0.36 -6.21
C THR A 8 -2.86 1.33 -7.02
N MET A 9 -3.09 2.64 -6.86
CA MET A 9 -2.31 3.67 -7.56
C MET A 9 -0.82 3.63 -7.15
N VAL A 10 -0.54 3.50 -5.86
CA VAL A 10 0.83 3.36 -5.34
C VAL A 10 1.50 2.10 -5.89
N ARG A 11 0.80 0.96 -5.95
CA ARG A 11 1.37 -0.27 -6.53
C ARG A 11 1.70 -0.13 -7.99
N SER A 12 0.80 0.46 -8.78
CA SER A 12 1.07 0.71 -10.20
C SER A 12 2.29 1.62 -10.40
N LEU A 13 2.48 2.61 -9.53
CA LEU A 13 3.65 3.48 -9.57
C LEU A 13 4.94 2.70 -9.26
N LEU A 14 4.95 1.90 -8.18
CA LEU A 14 6.10 1.07 -7.81
C LEU A 14 6.43 0.04 -8.90
N GLU A 15 5.42 -0.60 -9.47
CA GLU A 15 5.56 -1.55 -10.57
C GLU A 15 6.17 -0.90 -11.82
N SER A 16 5.75 0.32 -12.16
CA SER A 16 6.33 1.07 -13.29
C SER A 16 7.81 1.42 -13.11
N ALA A 17 8.26 1.49 -11.85
CA ALA A 17 9.66 1.69 -11.49
C ALA A 17 10.43 0.36 -11.30
N GLY A 18 9.79 -0.79 -11.53
CA GLY A 18 10.40 -2.11 -11.35
C GLY A 18 10.51 -2.56 -9.90
N ILE A 19 9.81 -1.89 -8.97
CA ILE A 19 9.84 -2.21 -7.54
C ILE A 19 8.70 -3.18 -7.22
N GLU A 20 9.08 -4.36 -6.71
CA GLU A 20 8.12 -5.37 -6.28
C GLU A 20 7.40 -4.93 -4.99
N SER A 21 6.08 -5.03 -4.97
CA SER A 21 5.27 -4.61 -3.82
C SER A 21 4.09 -5.54 -3.51
N THR A 22 3.83 -5.75 -2.22
CA THR A 22 2.72 -6.56 -1.70
C THR A 22 1.74 -5.68 -0.93
N GLN A 23 0.45 -5.82 -1.25
CA GLN A 23 -0.62 -5.18 -0.48
C GLN A 23 -1.05 -6.07 0.69
N ARG A 24 -1.19 -5.49 1.87
CA ARG A 24 -1.71 -6.18 3.06
C ARG A 24 -2.77 -5.33 3.73
N SER A 25 -3.96 -5.89 3.96
CA SER A 25 -4.98 -5.21 4.77
C SER A 25 -4.54 -5.20 6.24
N THR A 26 -4.52 -4.02 6.87
CA THR A 26 -4.17 -3.89 8.30
C THR A 26 -5.34 -4.22 9.22
N SER A 27 -6.56 -4.30 8.67
CA SER A 27 -7.81 -4.41 9.41
C SER A 27 -8.41 -5.83 9.49
N PHE A 28 -7.64 -6.90 9.22
CA PHE A 28 -8.19 -8.28 9.16
C PHE A 28 -8.96 -8.70 10.43
N GLY A 29 -8.78 -8.03 11.58
CA GLY A 29 -9.57 -8.25 12.80
C GLY A 29 -10.54 -7.12 13.21
N ALA A 30 -10.40 -5.89 12.71
CA ALA A 30 -11.15 -4.73 13.23
C ALA A 30 -12.34 -4.32 12.35
N GLY A 31 -12.29 -4.57 11.03
CA GLY A 31 -13.35 -4.19 10.08
C GLY A 31 -14.45 -5.24 9.89
N ALA A 32 -14.16 -6.52 10.16
CA ALA A 32 -15.13 -7.61 10.02
C ALA A 32 -16.34 -7.47 10.96
N ALA A 33 -16.21 -6.73 12.07
CA ALA A 33 -17.28 -6.47 13.02
C ALA A 33 -18.31 -5.43 12.54
N LEU A 34 -18.00 -4.64 11.49
CA LEU A 34 -18.84 -3.52 11.02
C LEU A 34 -19.26 -3.64 9.54
N GLY A 35 -18.99 -4.78 8.89
CA GLY A 35 -19.46 -5.04 7.52
C GLY A 35 -18.75 -4.25 6.41
N SER A 36 -17.73 -3.45 6.73
CA SER A 36 -16.88 -2.77 5.76
C SER A 36 -15.61 -3.59 5.51
N MET A 37 -15.50 -4.19 4.32
CA MET A 37 -14.23 -4.75 3.82
C MET A 37 -13.20 -3.66 3.48
N SER A 38 -13.62 -2.40 3.38
CA SER A 38 -12.74 -1.25 3.10
C SER A 38 -12.12 -0.78 4.41
N GLY A 39 -10.94 -1.32 4.72
CA GLY A 39 -10.10 -0.88 5.82
C GLY A 39 -8.76 -0.34 5.34
N PRO A 40 -7.97 0.28 6.21
CA PRO A 40 -6.63 0.70 5.88
C PRO A 40 -5.78 -0.46 5.34
N VAL A 41 -4.94 -0.16 4.37
CA VAL A 41 -4.05 -1.12 3.72
C VAL A 41 -2.60 -0.64 3.79
N GLU A 42 -1.68 -1.58 3.84
CA GLU A 42 -0.24 -1.36 3.82
C GLU A 42 0.33 -1.86 2.50
N ILE A 43 1.31 -1.11 1.99
CA ILE A 43 2.16 -1.52 0.86
C ILE A 43 3.52 -1.89 1.41
N LEU A 44 3.91 -3.14 1.21
CA LEU A 44 5.19 -3.70 1.63
C LEU A 44 6.09 -3.78 0.40
N VAL A 45 7.32 -3.28 0.53
CA VAL A 45 8.39 -3.39 -0.48
C VAL A 45 9.58 -4.13 0.13
N ARG A 46 10.53 -4.55 -0.72
CA ARG A 46 11.80 -5.07 -0.23
C ARG A 46 12.57 -3.96 0.48
N ALA A 47 13.32 -4.33 1.52
CA ALA A 47 14.07 -3.35 2.32
C ALA A 47 15.11 -2.58 1.48
N GLU A 48 15.70 -3.24 0.48
CA GLU A 48 16.63 -2.64 -0.48
C GLU A 48 16.00 -1.54 -1.34
N ASP A 49 14.71 -1.66 -1.65
CA ASP A 49 13.99 -0.71 -2.50
C ASP A 49 13.31 0.41 -1.72
N LEU A 50 13.38 0.40 -0.38
CA LEU A 50 12.67 1.36 0.46
C LEU A 50 13.07 2.82 0.17
N GLY A 51 14.34 3.08 -0.14
CA GLY A 51 14.82 4.41 -0.51
C GLY A 51 14.16 4.90 -1.80
N ALA A 52 14.27 4.11 -2.86
CA ALA A 52 13.69 4.42 -4.17
C ALA A 52 12.16 4.54 -4.11
N ALA A 53 11.50 3.64 -3.37
CA ALA A 53 10.06 3.69 -3.16
C ALA A 53 9.61 4.98 -2.49
N ARG A 54 10.37 5.50 -1.51
CA ARG A 54 10.06 6.77 -0.84
C ARG A 54 10.26 7.99 -1.73
N GLU A 55 11.22 7.95 -2.65
CA GLU A 55 11.46 9.03 -3.61
C GLU A 55 10.36 9.14 -4.66
N LEU A 56 9.71 8.02 -5.00
CA LEU A 56 8.60 7.98 -5.95
C LEU A 56 7.29 8.49 -5.36
N LEU A 57 7.12 8.37 -4.05
CA LEU A 57 5.91 8.78 -3.38
C LEU A 57 5.93 10.30 -3.12
N PRO A 58 4.84 11.02 -3.42
CA PRO A 58 4.75 12.43 -3.07
C PRO A 58 4.84 12.59 -1.55
N ALA A 59 5.61 13.59 -1.10
CA ALA A 59 5.64 13.98 0.30
C ALA A 59 4.37 14.76 0.62
N ASP A 60 3.37 14.09 1.22
CA ASP A 60 2.28 14.75 1.96
C ASP A 60 2.76 15.19 3.35
#